data_AF-D5ML83-F1
#
_entry.id   AF-D5ML83-F1
#
_cell.length_a   1.000
_cell.length_b   1.000
_cell.length_c   1.000
_cell.angle_alpha   90.00
_cell.angle_beta   90.00
_cell.angle_gamma   90.00
#
_symmetry.space_group_name_H-M   'P 1'
#
loop_
_entity.id
_entity.type
_entity.pdbx_description
1 polymer ?
#
loop_
_entity_poly.entity_id
_entity_poly.type
_entity_poly.pdbx_seq_one_letter_code
_entity_poly.pdbx_strand_id
1 'polypeptide(L)' 'MVVCQFTGSRRSLMVAMDRALSGLEFARDVVILTPEEFERDRYIPGTVARPAFLEGRVLYEHPG' A
#
# COMPACT_ATOMS: atom_id res chain seq x y z
N MET A 1 0.45 -0.19 4.06
CA MET A 1 0.08 0.14 2.67
C MET A 1 1.34 0.51 1.92
N VAL A 2 1.45 0.14 0.64
CA VAL A 2 2.54 0.52 -0.27
C VAL A 2 1.94 1.22 -1.47
N VAL A 3 2.49 2.38 -1.84
CA VAL A 3 2.13 3.12 -3.05
C VAL A 3 3.30 3.04 -4.01
N CYS A 4 3.15 2.34 -5.13
CA CYS A 4 4.24 2.18 -6.11
C CYS A 4 3.69 1.89 -7.50
N GLN A 5 4.49 2.17 -8.53
CA GLN A 5 4.20 1.68 -9.87
C GLN A 5 4.38 0.15 -9.91
N PHE A 6 3.48 -0.57 -10.56
CA PHE A 6 3.61 -2.01 -10.80
C PHE A 6 2.87 -2.41 -12.07
N THR A 7 3.30 -3.51 -12.67
CA THR A 7 2.65 -4.11 -13.84
C THR A 7 2.17 -5.53 -13.51
N GLY A 8 1.18 -6.02 -14.25
CA GLY A 8 0.61 -7.35 -14.04
C GLY A 8 -0.32 -7.44 -12.82
N SER A 9 -0.27 -8.56 -12.10
CA SER A 9 -1.24 -8.89 -11.06
C SER A 9 -0.89 -8.26 -9.70
N ARG A 10 -1.73 -7.31 -9.25
CA ARG A 10 -1.68 -6.76 -7.89
C ARG A 10 -1.70 -7.84 -6.82
N ARG A 11 -2.55 -8.86 -6.98
CA ARG A 11 -2.66 -9.98 -6.04
C ARG A 11 -1.35 -10.74 -5.93
N SER A 12 -0.67 -10.99 -7.05
CA SER A 12 0.62 -11.68 -7.03
C SER A 12 1.68 -10.87 -6.31
N LEU A 13 1.70 -9.54 -6.50
CA LEU A 13 2.61 -8.64 -5.78
C LEU A 13 2.31 -8.58 -4.28
N MET A 14 1.03 -8.53 -3.89
CA MET A 14 0.62 -8.60 -2.48
C MET A 14 1.12 -9.89 -1.81
N VAL A 15 0.94 -11.04 -2.47
CA VAL A 15 1.44 -12.34 -1.97
C VAL A 15 2.96 -12.36 -1.86
N ALA A 16 3.67 -11.79 -2.85
CA ALA A 16 5.13 -11.73 -2.83
C ALA A 16 5.65 -10.86 -1.67
N MET A 17 5.05 -9.68 -1.45
CA MET A 17 5.40 -8.79 -0.33
C MET A 17 5.06 -9.41 1.02
N ASP A 18 3.92 -10.08 1.14
CA ASP A 18 3.54 -10.76 2.38
C ASP A 18 4.56 -11.84 2.76
N ARG A 19 4.98 -12.66 1.79
CA ARG A 19 6.05 -13.66 1.96
C ARG A 19 7.40 -13.04 2.32
N ALA A 20 7.77 -11.92 1.70
CA ALA A 20 9.03 -11.23 1.98
C ALA A 20 9.10 -10.71 3.43
N LEU A 21 7.94 -10.50 4.04
CA LEU A 21 7.80 -10.02 5.41
C LEU A 21 7.40 -11.18 6.37
N SER A 22 7.58 -12.43 5.93
CA SER A 22 7.44 -13.61 6.79
C SER A 22 8.46 -13.59 7.93
N GLY A 23 8.06 -14.07 9.11
CA GLY A 23 8.89 -14.05 10.32
C GLY A 23 8.68 -12.84 11.24
N LEU A 24 7.84 -11.88 10.83
CA LEU A 24 7.34 -10.84 11.75
C LEU A 24 6.24 -11.42 12.64
N GLU A 25 6.38 -11.28 13.96
CA GLU A 25 5.47 -11.86 14.96
C GLU A 25 4.15 -11.08 15.13
N PHE A 26 3.67 -10.40 14.09
CA PHE A 26 2.39 -9.68 14.14
C PHE A 26 1.59 -9.83 12.85
N ALA A 27 0.27 -9.92 13.00
CA ALA A 27 -0.68 -9.94 11.88
C ALA A 27 -0.70 -8.57 11.19
N ARG A 28 -0.66 -8.58 9.86
CA ARG A 28 -0.58 -7.36 9.06
C ARG A 28 -1.19 -7.57 7.68
N ASP A 29 -1.90 -6.56 7.20
CA ASP A 29 -2.49 -6.56 5.87
C ASP A 29 -1.61 -5.77 4.89
N VAL A 30 -1.32 -6.38 3.73
CA VAL A 30 -0.58 -5.72 2.64
C VAL A 30 -1.56 -5.16 1.62
N VAL A 31 -1.77 -3.85 1.65
CA VAL A 31 -2.51 -3.10 0.62
C VAL A 31 -1.51 -2.42 -0.32
N ILE A 32 -1.71 -2.58 -1.63
CA ILE A 32 -0.90 -1.96 -2.67
C ILE A 32 -1.80 -1.09 -3.53
N LEU A 33 -1.39 0.16 -3.79
CA LEU A 33 -2.03 1.10 -4.71
C LEU A 33 -0.99 1.66 -5.70
N THR A 34 -1.41 2.00 -6.92
CA THR A 34 -0.58 2.88 -7.76
C THR A 34 -0.64 4.32 -7.24
N PRO A 35 0.34 5.18 -7.58
CA PRO A 35 0.26 6.60 -7.27
C PRO A 35 -1.04 7.25 -7.75
N GLU A 36 -1.50 6.94 -8.96
CA GLU A 36 -2.72 7.51 -9.54
C GLU A 36 -3.97 7.06 -8.79
N GLU A 37 -4.01 5.81 -8.33
CA GLU A 37 -5.09 5.32 -7.48
C GLU A 37 -5.10 6.00 -6.12
N PHE A 38 -3.92 6.13 -5.49
CA PHE A 38 -3.81 6.78 -4.19
C PHE A 38 -4.22 8.25 -4.26
N GLU A 39 -3.74 8.99 -5.28
CA GLU A 39 -4.06 10.40 -5.50
C GLU A 39 -5.56 10.64 -5.72
N ARG A 40 -6.22 9.76 -6.46
CA ARG A 40 -7.67 9.82 -6.65
C ARG A 40 -8.42 9.46 -5.37
N ASP A 41 -8.03 8.37 -4.71
CA ASP A 41 -8.83 7.76 -3.66
C ASP A 41 -8.62 8.41 -2.28
N ARG A 42 -7.51 9.13 -2.05
CA ARG A 42 -7.21 9.80 -0.77
C ARG A 42 -8.24 10.83 -0.33
N TYR A 43 -9.07 11.31 -1.25
CA TYR A 43 -10.13 12.27 -0.96
C TYR A 43 -11.53 11.64 -0.86
N ILE A 44 -11.68 10.35 -1.18
CA ILE A 44 -12.98 9.68 -1.26
C ILE A 44 -13.30 8.99 0.08
N PRO A 45 -14.38 9.36 0.79
CA PRO A 45 -14.81 8.66 2.00
C PRO A 45 -15.08 7.16 1.75
N GLY A 46 -14.60 6.31 2.66
CA GLY A 46 -14.77 4.86 2.58
C GLY A 46 -13.66 4.11 1.85
N THR A 47 -12.70 4.80 1.23
CA THR A 47 -11.48 4.16 0.71
C THR A 47 -10.46 3.95 1.81
N VAL A 48 -9.56 2.98 1.62
CA VAL A 48 -8.40 2.78 2.51
C VAL A 48 -7.33 3.87 2.35
N ALA A 49 -7.31 4.56 1.20
CA ALA A 49 -6.37 5.64 0.92
C ALA A 49 -6.64 6.88 1.76
N ARG A 50 -7.91 7.21 2.03
CA ARG A 50 -8.28 8.40 2.82
C ARG A 50 -7.73 8.40 4.26
N PRO A 51 -7.98 7.38 5.11
CA PRO A 51 -7.40 7.35 6.45
C PRO A 51 -5.86 7.26 6.40
N ALA A 52 -5.29 6.55 5.43
CA ALA A 52 -3.84 6.50 5.26
C ALA A 52 -3.23 7.86 4.90
N PHE A 53 -3.94 8.72 4.17
CA PHE A 53 -3.50 10.09 3.86
C PHE A 53 -3.68 11.06 5.04
N LEU A 54 -4.78 10.96 5.78
CA LEU A 54 -5.10 11.89 6.87
C LEU A 54 -4.35 11.58 8.17
N GLU A 55 -4.15 10.29 8.47
CA GLU A 55 -3.69 9.83 9.78
C GLU A 55 -2.46 8.91 9.69
N GLY A 56 -2.13 8.44 8.49
CA GLY A 56 -1.02 7.53 8.28
C GLY A 56 0.34 8.19 8.49
N ARG A 57 1.36 7.34 8.69
CA ARG A 57 2.76 7.75 8.78
C ARG A 57 3.56 7.15 7.64
N VAL A 58 4.31 7.97 6.92
CA VAL A 58 5.29 7.51 5.93
C VAL A 58 6.43 6.82 6.68
N LEU A 59 6.60 5.52 6.45
CA LEU A 59 7.69 4.72 7.02
C LEU A 59 8.94 4.73 6.14
N TYR A 60 8.75 4.87 4.83
CA TYR A 60 9.80 4.89 3.83
C TYR A 60 9.29 5.64 2.59
N GLU A 61 10.16 6.44 2.00
CA GLU A 61 9.97 7.09 0.70
C GLU A 61 11.27 6.99 -0.07
N HIS A 62 11.18 6.64 -1.35
CA HIS A 62 12.30 6.69 -2.28
C HIS A 62 11.97 7.70 -3.38
N PRO A 63 12.69 8.82 -3.49
CA PRO A 63 12.61 9.64 -4.69
C PRO A 63 13.15 8.80 -5.84
N GLY A 64 12.25 8.37 -6.72
CA GLY A 64 12.59 7.71 -7.98
C GLY A 64 13.23 8.67 -8.97
#